data_AF-A0AAD7FW77-F1
#
_entry.id   AF-A0AAD7FW77-F1
#
_cell.length_a   1.000
_cell.length_b   1.000
_cell.length_c   1.000
_cell.angle_alpha   90.00
_cell.angle_beta   90.00
_cell.angle_gamma   90.00
#
_symmetry.space_group_name_H-M   'P 1'
#
loop_
_entity.id
_entity.type
_entity.pdbx_description
1 polymer ?
#
loop_
_entity_poly.entity_id
_entity_poly.type
_entity_poly.pdbx_seq_one_letter_code
_entity_poly.pdbx_strand_id
1 'polypeptide(L)'
;MDVDATDLLILQELEAAIAQSDDPDAQIRSINELKKLAKTPPLSPFTFKILSVLKKFLATSRIPRSESKIDDVVVLAASCALWSYTWLKLEYQTNVELDDACVDILPDALRWIDFLHARYFGDDWQGRRFGENIWGAALTFLDMSVGHYRMFSMAGENITRQIVHFWVQEARLDNRLYVKHLPSRILQKLIVCHGEEREDLIVSAMESVGASVAARTAVSQLSTITGTDSDKHLMETRNETLLIRILACNGTLVHHLLAMGAIRVLVKTLAYATRESYTDDPSTRGIMIWIVQNICEALQVAIGQTTGVAFARQVLSFGILAPLLRADKWHKHLTPKHFPGAPYIHVGLLIQILATYTIYPSVLHSAVVAIEEVPVKLQNRLDKAGPMTSAWKTFKNVVESRSKIPGAPPRPFDISRCSNLSCSARGTRNTESKRCAGCGDALYCGPACQKVDWQNHRNTCRELQALTFGASQAILRYYLHNVGL
;
A
#
# COMPACT_ATOMS: atom_id res chain seq x y z
N MET A 1 10.73 -35.30 -32.62
CA MET A 1 9.39 -35.39 -33.24
C MET A 1 9.34 -34.35 -34.32
N ASP A 2 9.20 -34.75 -35.57
CA ASP A 2 9.04 -33.82 -36.68
C ASP A 2 7.70 -33.09 -36.53
N VAL A 3 7.70 -31.79 -36.80
CA VAL A 3 6.48 -30.98 -36.82
C VAL A 3 5.66 -31.41 -38.03
N ASP A 4 4.36 -31.72 -37.83
CA ASP A 4 3.49 -32.08 -38.95
C ASP A 4 3.49 -30.96 -40.01
N ALA A 5 3.56 -31.34 -41.27
CA ALA A 5 3.51 -30.39 -42.39
C ALA A 5 2.20 -29.59 -42.37
N THR A 6 1.11 -30.20 -41.89
CA THR A 6 -0.18 -29.55 -41.68
C THR A 6 -0.10 -28.41 -40.67
N ASP A 7 0.54 -28.65 -39.52
CA ASP A 7 0.73 -27.64 -38.48
C ASP A 7 1.57 -26.45 -38.97
N LEU A 8 2.60 -26.73 -39.79
CA LEU A 8 3.42 -25.68 -40.39
C LEU A 8 2.65 -24.83 -41.39
N LEU A 9 1.80 -25.45 -42.21
CA LEU A 9 0.94 -24.74 -43.14
C LEU A 9 -0.05 -23.85 -42.39
N ILE A 10 -0.70 -24.38 -41.35
CA ILE A 10 -1.61 -23.61 -40.49
C ILE A 10 -0.88 -22.41 -39.87
N LEU A 11 0.34 -22.60 -39.34
CA LEU A 11 1.11 -21.50 -38.77
C LEU A 11 1.47 -20.42 -39.80
N GLN A 12 1.84 -20.82 -41.03
CA GLN A 12 2.13 -19.88 -42.12
C GLN A 12 0.88 -19.10 -42.55
N GLU A 13 -0.27 -19.76 -42.64
CA GLU A 13 -1.54 -19.13 -42.94
C GLU A 13 -1.95 -18.14 -41.85
N LEU A 14 -1.79 -18.51 -40.58
CA LEU A 14 -2.06 -17.62 -39.45
C LEU A 14 -1.10 -16.44 -39.43
N GLU A 15 0.19 -16.64 -39.69
CA GLU A 15 1.18 -15.55 -39.79
C GLU A 15 0.84 -14.59 -40.94
N ALA A 16 0.50 -15.12 -42.11
CA ALA A 16 0.09 -14.31 -43.26
C ALA A 16 -1.20 -13.54 -42.96
N ALA A 17 -2.20 -14.19 -42.36
CA ALA A 17 -3.47 -13.57 -41.99
C ALA A 17 -3.26 -12.43 -40.99
N ILE A 18 -2.37 -12.58 -40.00
CA ILE A 18 -2.09 -11.50 -39.05
C ILE A 18 -1.27 -10.37 -39.72
N ALA A 19 -0.36 -10.70 -40.63
CA ALA A 19 0.47 -9.69 -41.29
C ALA A 19 -0.28 -8.86 -42.35
N GLN A 20 -1.30 -9.44 -43.00
CA GLN A 20 -1.95 -8.86 -44.18
C GLN A 20 -3.38 -8.37 -43.93
N SER A 21 -4.01 -8.73 -42.82
CA SER A 21 -5.40 -8.37 -42.56
C SER A 21 -5.53 -6.95 -41.99
N ASP A 22 -6.25 -6.08 -42.68
CA ASP A 22 -6.72 -4.80 -42.12
C ASP A 22 -7.92 -4.97 -41.16
N ASP A 23 -8.52 -6.17 -41.10
CA ASP A 23 -9.62 -6.51 -40.17
C ASP A 23 -9.07 -6.89 -38.78
N PRO A 24 -9.31 -6.10 -37.72
CA PRO A 24 -8.92 -6.41 -36.35
C PRO A 24 -9.49 -7.74 -35.86
N ASP A 25 -10.74 -8.05 -36.22
CA ASP A 25 -11.41 -9.24 -35.72
C ASP A 25 -10.82 -10.51 -36.34
N ALA A 26 -10.38 -10.46 -37.61
CA ALA A 26 -9.63 -11.54 -38.24
C ALA A 26 -8.28 -11.79 -37.56
N GLN A 27 -7.54 -10.73 -37.22
CA GLN A 27 -6.28 -10.89 -36.51
C GLN A 27 -6.49 -11.50 -35.11
N ILE A 28 -7.51 -11.04 -34.37
CA ILE A 28 -7.88 -11.62 -33.07
C ILE A 28 -8.20 -13.10 -33.20
N ARG A 29 -9.00 -13.48 -34.22
CA ARG A 29 -9.31 -14.89 -34.49
C ARG A 29 -8.04 -15.69 -34.74
N SER A 30 -7.15 -15.21 -35.60
CA SER A 30 -5.88 -15.89 -35.89
C SER A 30 -5.01 -16.06 -34.64
N ILE A 31 -4.94 -15.05 -33.77
CA ILE A 31 -4.18 -15.14 -32.52
C ILE A 31 -4.86 -16.12 -31.54
N ASN A 32 -6.18 -16.16 -31.48
CA ASN A 32 -6.89 -17.14 -30.66
C ASN A 32 -6.70 -18.57 -31.17
N GLU A 33 -6.60 -18.78 -32.48
CA GLU A 33 -6.22 -20.07 -33.05
C GLU A 33 -4.77 -20.44 -32.70
N LEU A 34 -3.82 -19.50 -32.79
CA LEU A 34 -2.45 -19.73 -32.30
C LEU A 34 -2.44 -20.14 -30.81
N LYS A 35 -3.29 -19.53 -29.98
CA LYS A 35 -3.47 -19.91 -28.57
C LYS A 35 -4.03 -21.32 -28.41
N LYS A 36 -4.94 -21.77 -29.30
CA LYS A 36 -5.49 -23.13 -29.27
C LYS A 36 -4.45 -24.16 -29.72
N LEU A 37 -3.68 -23.84 -30.74
CA LEU A 37 -2.59 -24.69 -31.22
C LEU A 37 -1.47 -24.82 -30.19
N ALA A 38 -1.18 -23.74 -29.46
CA ALA A 38 -0.24 -23.77 -28.35
C ALA A 38 -0.71 -24.64 -27.16
N LYS A 39 -2.01 -25.00 -27.10
CA LYS A 39 -2.61 -25.79 -26.01
C LYS A 39 -2.47 -27.29 -26.16
N THR A 40 -2.16 -27.81 -27.34
CA THR A 40 -2.08 -29.26 -27.55
C THR A 40 -0.79 -29.81 -26.94
N PRO A 41 -0.86 -30.60 -25.85
CA PRO A 41 0.32 -31.26 -25.31
C PRO A 41 0.73 -32.45 -26.21
N PRO A 42 2.01 -32.85 -26.20
CA PRO A 42 3.14 -32.31 -25.43
C PRO A 42 3.76 -31.04 -26.04
N LEU A 43 4.58 -30.33 -25.24
CA LEU A 43 5.51 -29.31 -25.75
C LEU A 43 6.28 -29.88 -26.94
N SER A 44 6.10 -29.28 -28.11
CA SER A 44 6.67 -29.75 -29.35
C SER A 44 7.53 -28.66 -29.99
N PRO A 45 8.42 -29.00 -30.95
CA PRO A 45 9.11 -27.99 -31.74
C PRO A 45 8.16 -27.00 -32.42
N PHE A 46 6.88 -27.37 -32.59
CA PHE A 46 5.83 -26.47 -33.05
C PHE A 46 5.52 -25.34 -32.05
N THR A 47 5.48 -25.62 -30.74
CA THR A 47 5.28 -24.58 -29.72
C THR A 47 6.36 -23.50 -29.79
N PHE A 48 7.63 -23.87 -30.01
CA PHE A 48 8.72 -22.91 -30.18
C PHE A 48 8.61 -22.09 -31.47
N LYS A 49 8.03 -22.65 -32.53
CA LYS A 49 7.69 -21.88 -33.74
C LYS A 49 6.56 -20.89 -33.47
N ILE A 50 5.55 -21.26 -32.69
CA ILE A 50 4.51 -20.31 -32.25
C ILE A 50 5.13 -19.18 -31.43
N LEU A 51 6.02 -19.50 -30.46
CA LEU A 51 6.72 -18.48 -29.67
C LEU A 51 7.55 -17.55 -30.55
N SER A 52 8.28 -18.06 -31.55
CA SER A 52 9.06 -17.21 -32.45
C SER A 52 8.19 -16.27 -33.27
N VAL A 53 6.98 -16.68 -33.66
CA VAL A 53 5.97 -15.81 -34.28
C VAL A 53 5.45 -14.78 -33.28
N LEU A 54 5.13 -15.17 -32.05
CA LEU A 54 4.68 -14.26 -30.99
C LEU A 54 5.71 -13.19 -30.66
N LYS A 55 7.00 -13.55 -30.63
CA LYS A 55 8.12 -12.61 -30.45
C LYS A 55 8.09 -11.49 -31.50
N LYS A 56 7.72 -11.77 -32.75
CA LYS A 56 7.64 -10.75 -33.80
C LYS A 56 6.57 -9.69 -33.49
N PHE A 57 5.51 -10.02 -32.76
CA PHE A 57 4.50 -9.04 -32.32
C PHE A 57 5.01 -8.15 -31.19
N LEU A 58 5.93 -8.66 -30.38
CA LEU A 58 6.56 -7.90 -29.31
C LEU A 58 7.82 -7.15 -29.75
N ALA A 59 8.29 -7.32 -30.99
CA ALA A 59 9.46 -6.60 -31.47
C ALA A 59 9.28 -5.08 -31.29
N THR A 60 10.27 -4.44 -30.69
CA THR A 60 10.22 -3.00 -30.37
C THR A 60 10.12 -2.09 -31.60
N SER A 61 10.52 -2.58 -32.77
CA SER A 61 10.31 -1.91 -34.05
C SER A 61 8.83 -1.73 -34.42
N ARG A 62 7.93 -2.53 -33.82
CA ARG A 62 6.47 -2.44 -34.01
C ARG A 62 5.77 -1.48 -33.06
N ILE A 63 6.47 -0.94 -32.06
CA ILE A 63 5.88 0.07 -31.17
C ILE A 63 5.57 1.33 -32.00
N PRO A 64 4.32 1.80 -32.04
CA PRO A 64 3.94 3.00 -32.79
C PRO A 64 4.76 4.23 -32.37
N ARG A 65 5.40 4.89 -33.33
CA ARG A 65 6.25 6.08 -33.08
C ARG A 65 5.50 7.41 -33.07
N SER A 66 4.31 7.46 -33.69
CA SER A 66 3.54 8.69 -33.92
C SER A 66 2.26 8.70 -33.09
N GLU A 67 1.82 9.89 -32.68
CA GLU A 67 0.54 10.12 -32.00
C GLU A 67 -0.68 9.92 -32.91
N SER A 68 -0.49 9.92 -34.24
CA SER A 68 -1.55 9.66 -35.22
C SER A 68 -2.11 8.25 -35.09
N LYS A 69 -3.45 8.10 -35.20
CA LYS A 69 -4.25 6.85 -35.14
C LYS A 69 -3.43 5.61 -34.80
N ILE A 70 -3.33 5.32 -33.50
CA ILE A 70 -2.76 4.06 -33.06
C ILE A 70 -3.62 2.96 -33.63
N ASP A 71 -2.95 2.04 -34.30
CA ASP A 71 -3.57 0.83 -34.77
C ASP A 71 -3.87 -0.06 -33.56
N ASP A 72 -5.13 -0.03 -33.10
CA ASP A 72 -5.61 -0.87 -31.99
C ASP A 72 -5.33 -2.37 -32.25
N VAL A 73 -5.21 -2.74 -33.53
CA VAL A 73 -4.87 -4.10 -33.95
C VAL A 73 -3.46 -4.48 -33.51
N VAL A 74 -2.48 -3.61 -33.76
CA VAL A 74 -1.08 -3.82 -33.34
C VAL A 74 -0.98 -3.97 -31.83
N VAL A 75 -1.70 -3.13 -31.08
CA VAL A 75 -1.73 -3.16 -29.62
C VAL A 75 -2.38 -4.42 -29.08
N LEU A 76 -3.46 -4.85 -29.70
CA LEU A 76 -4.15 -6.07 -29.33
C LEU A 76 -3.31 -7.31 -29.65
N ALA A 77 -2.58 -7.30 -30.77
CA ALA A 77 -1.65 -8.35 -31.12
C ALA A 77 -0.50 -8.47 -30.09
N ALA A 78 0.11 -7.35 -29.71
CA ALA A 78 1.13 -7.33 -28.65
C ALA A 78 0.57 -7.83 -27.31
N SER A 79 -0.64 -7.38 -26.93
CA SER A 79 -1.30 -7.81 -25.68
C SER A 79 -1.60 -9.30 -25.68
N CYS A 80 -2.10 -9.83 -26.80
CA CYS A 80 -2.33 -11.26 -26.93
C CYS A 80 -1.02 -12.05 -26.89
N ALA A 81 0.06 -11.54 -27.46
CA ALA A 81 1.37 -12.17 -27.38
C ALA A 81 1.87 -12.24 -25.93
N LEU A 82 1.81 -11.14 -25.16
CA LEU A 82 2.13 -11.13 -23.72
C LEU A 82 1.36 -12.23 -22.98
N TRP A 83 0.04 -12.29 -23.20
CA TRP A 83 -0.80 -13.29 -22.53
C TRP A 83 -0.46 -14.72 -22.94
N SER A 84 -0.19 -14.97 -24.23
CA SER A 84 0.18 -16.30 -24.72
C SER A 84 1.49 -16.81 -24.09
N TYR A 85 2.50 -15.95 -23.96
CA TYR A 85 3.76 -16.30 -23.27
C TYR A 85 3.49 -16.68 -21.81
N THR A 86 2.69 -15.88 -21.10
CA THR A 86 2.38 -16.20 -19.71
C THR A 86 1.61 -17.49 -19.55
N TRP A 87 0.62 -17.71 -20.41
CA TRP A 87 -0.20 -18.90 -20.36
C TRP A 87 0.65 -20.16 -20.61
N LEU A 88 1.52 -20.15 -21.64
CA LEU A 88 2.43 -21.25 -21.92
C LEU A 88 3.36 -21.55 -20.74
N LYS A 89 3.90 -20.53 -20.08
CA LYS A 89 4.77 -20.74 -18.92
C LYS A 89 4.01 -21.33 -17.71
N LEU A 90 2.76 -20.94 -17.52
CA LEU A 90 1.92 -21.51 -16.46
C LEU A 90 1.62 -22.99 -16.69
N GLU A 91 1.43 -23.39 -17.95
CA GLU A 91 1.18 -24.79 -18.33
C GLU A 91 2.45 -25.64 -18.20
N TYR A 92 3.61 -25.08 -18.55
CA TYR A 92 4.88 -25.80 -18.62
C TYR A 92 5.94 -25.25 -17.66
N GLN A 93 5.60 -25.24 -16.37
CA GLN A 93 6.42 -24.58 -15.32
C GLN A 93 7.86 -25.08 -15.22
N THR A 94 8.15 -26.32 -15.64
CA THR A 94 9.48 -26.96 -15.50
C THR A 94 10.31 -26.98 -16.78
N ASN A 95 9.84 -26.40 -17.89
CA ASN A 95 10.56 -26.46 -19.16
C ASN A 95 11.60 -25.32 -19.28
N VAL A 96 12.88 -25.70 -19.34
CA VAL A 96 14.02 -24.76 -19.40
C VAL A 96 14.10 -24.00 -20.73
N GLU A 97 13.75 -24.63 -21.85
CA GLU A 97 13.79 -23.98 -23.17
C GLU A 97 12.73 -22.86 -23.26
N LEU A 98 11.56 -23.06 -22.64
CA LEU A 98 10.52 -22.04 -22.52
C LEU A 98 10.98 -20.88 -21.62
N ASP A 99 11.78 -21.16 -20.60
CA ASP A 99 12.38 -20.13 -19.74
C ASP A 99 13.36 -19.26 -20.51
N ASP A 100 14.20 -19.87 -21.34
CA ASP A 100 15.09 -19.15 -22.25
C ASP A 100 14.30 -18.26 -23.22
N ALA A 101 13.21 -18.79 -23.80
CA ALA A 101 12.35 -18.01 -24.70
C ALA A 101 11.65 -16.83 -23.99
N CYS A 102 11.18 -17.01 -22.75
CA CYS A 102 10.58 -15.95 -21.94
C CYS A 102 11.61 -14.88 -21.55
N VAL A 103 12.84 -15.29 -21.21
CA VAL A 103 13.95 -14.39 -20.91
C VAL A 103 14.35 -13.57 -22.14
N ASP A 104 14.41 -14.19 -23.31
CA ASP A 104 14.78 -13.55 -24.58
C ASP A 104 13.79 -12.46 -25.00
N ILE A 105 12.48 -12.63 -24.76
CA ILE A 105 11.49 -11.60 -25.08
C ILE A 105 11.29 -10.52 -24.03
N LEU A 106 11.84 -10.69 -22.82
CA LEU A 106 11.59 -9.81 -21.69
C LEU A 106 11.86 -8.31 -21.98
N PRO A 107 12.99 -7.92 -22.62
CA PRO A 107 13.24 -6.50 -22.89
C PRO A 107 12.18 -5.87 -23.81
N ASP A 108 11.80 -6.59 -24.86
CA ASP A 108 10.79 -6.17 -25.84
C ASP A 108 9.40 -6.07 -25.17
N ALA A 109 9.04 -7.08 -24.37
CA ALA A 109 7.80 -7.10 -23.60
C ALA A 109 7.69 -5.91 -22.63
N LEU A 110 8.77 -5.57 -21.92
CA LEU A 110 8.78 -4.43 -20.99
C LEU A 110 8.59 -3.10 -21.72
N ARG A 111 9.20 -2.90 -22.90
CA ARG A 111 8.99 -1.68 -23.70
C ARG A 111 7.56 -1.57 -24.21
N TRP A 112 6.94 -2.70 -24.57
CA TRP A 112 5.51 -2.72 -24.88
C TRP A 112 4.67 -2.34 -23.67
N ILE A 113 4.94 -2.90 -22.50
CA ILE A 113 4.24 -2.55 -21.26
C ILE A 113 4.40 -1.06 -20.94
N ASP A 114 5.58 -0.48 -21.13
CA ASP A 114 5.83 0.97 -21.00
C ASP A 114 4.94 1.77 -21.94
N PHE A 115 4.93 1.40 -23.22
CA PHE A 115 4.11 2.05 -24.24
C PHE A 115 2.61 1.95 -23.92
N LEU A 116 2.13 0.76 -23.57
CA LEU A 116 0.74 0.52 -23.19
C LEU A 116 0.38 1.35 -21.95
N HIS A 117 1.27 1.42 -20.96
CA HIS A 117 1.04 2.25 -19.79
C HIS A 117 0.96 3.74 -20.10
N ALA A 118 1.95 4.28 -20.81
CA ALA A 118 1.98 5.70 -21.16
C ALA A 118 0.77 6.12 -22.02
N ARG A 119 0.30 5.25 -22.92
CA ARG A 119 -0.66 5.63 -23.95
C ARG A 119 -2.09 5.23 -23.66
N TYR A 120 -2.28 4.07 -23.03
CA TYR A 120 -3.60 3.51 -22.81
C TYR A 120 -4.09 3.74 -21.38
N PHE A 121 -3.23 3.68 -20.36
CA PHE A 121 -3.65 3.83 -18.96
C PHE A 121 -3.49 5.27 -18.42
N GLY A 122 -3.45 6.28 -19.30
CA GLY A 122 -3.48 7.70 -18.94
C GLY A 122 -4.87 8.18 -18.52
N ASP A 123 -5.03 9.50 -18.37
CA ASP A 123 -6.23 10.11 -17.76
C ASP A 123 -7.56 9.84 -18.52
N ASP A 124 -7.51 9.55 -19.83
CA ASP A 124 -8.69 9.33 -20.70
C ASP A 124 -8.96 7.85 -21.04
N TRP A 125 -8.54 6.92 -20.20
CA TRP A 125 -8.73 5.48 -20.46
C TRP A 125 -10.20 5.03 -20.49
N GLN A 126 -11.09 5.74 -19.79
CA GLN A 126 -12.48 5.33 -19.60
C GLN A 126 -13.25 5.28 -20.93
N GLY A 127 -13.50 4.07 -21.42
CA GLY A 127 -14.31 3.82 -22.63
C GLY A 127 -13.60 3.02 -23.73
N ARG A 128 -12.32 2.67 -23.57
CA ARG A 128 -11.65 1.84 -24.58
C ARG A 128 -12.05 0.37 -24.45
N ARG A 129 -12.63 -0.17 -25.53
CA ARG A 129 -13.16 -1.54 -25.65
C ARG A 129 -12.19 -2.65 -25.22
N PHE A 130 -10.89 -2.43 -25.39
CA PHE A 130 -9.86 -3.45 -25.15
C PHE A 130 -9.17 -3.33 -23.82
N GLY A 131 -9.60 -2.38 -23.00
CA GLY A 131 -8.71 -1.88 -21.99
C GLY A 131 -8.32 -2.89 -20.91
N GLU A 132 -9.33 -3.57 -20.39
CA GLU A 132 -9.14 -4.60 -19.35
C GLU A 132 -8.29 -5.77 -19.83
N ASN A 133 -8.37 -6.12 -21.12
CA ASN A 133 -7.57 -7.19 -21.70
C ASN A 133 -6.09 -6.82 -21.79
N ILE A 134 -5.79 -5.58 -22.19
CA ILE A 134 -4.42 -5.06 -22.25
C ILE A 134 -3.83 -5.01 -20.83
N TRP A 135 -4.60 -4.49 -19.87
CA TRP A 135 -4.23 -4.41 -18.45
C TRP A 135 -3.94 -5.81 -17.88
N GLY A 136 -4.87 -6.74 -18.09
CA GLY A 136 -4.76 -8.13 -17.64
C GLY A 136 -3.55 -8.83 -18.26
N ALA A 137 -3.31 -8.66 -19.56
CA ALA A 137 -2.16 -9.25 -20.23
C ALA A 137 -0.82 -8.73 -19.66
N ALA A 138 -0.69 -7.41 -19.51
CA ALA A 138 0.51 -6.79 -18.95
C ALA A 138 0.78 -7.27 -17.51
N LEU A 139 -0.22 -7.22 -16.63
CA LEU A 139 -0.06 -7.65 -15.24
C LEU A 139 0.20 -9.14 -15.10
N THR A 140 -0.43 -9.97 -15.94
CA THR A 140 -0.20 -11.42 -15.93
C THR A 140 1.25 -11.72 -16.33
N PHE A 141 1.77 -11.03 -17.35
CA PHE A 141 3.18 -11.13 -17.74
C PHE A 141 4.14 -10.68 -16.63
N LEU A 142 3.84 -9.57 -15.95
CA LEU A 142 4.63 -9.09 -14.81
C LEU A 142 4.59 -10.08 -13.62
N ASP A 143 3.42 -10.63 -13.29
CA ASP A 143 3.25 -11.65 -12.24
C ASP A 143 4.11 -12.89 -12.50
N MET A 144 4.09 -13.39 -13.74
CA MET A 144 4.96 -14.47 -14.18
C MET A 144 6.44 -14.10 -14.05
N SER A 145 6.82 -12.90 -14.53
CA SER A 145 8.20 -12.41 -14.50
C SER A 145 8.75 -12.32 -13.08
N VAL A 146 7.93 -11.87 -12.11
CA VAL A 146 8.29 -11.83 -10.68
C VAL A 146 8.51 -13.24 -10.12
N GLY A 147 7.70 -14.22 -10.52
CA GLY A 147 7.87 -15.61 -10.10
C GLY A 147 9.09 -16.30 -10.70
N HIS A 148 9.69 -15.74 -11.75
CA HIS A 148 10.80 -16.34 -12.48
C HIS A 148 12.14 -15.69 -12.10
N TYR A 149 12.95 -16.37 -11.29
CA TYR A 149 14.21 -15.85 -10.75
C TYR A 149 15.12 -15.20 -11.80
N ARG A 150 15.37 -15.86 -12.95
CA ARG A 150 16.23 -15.32 -14.02
C ARG A 150 15.67 -14.06 -14.71
N MET A 151 14.37 -13.99 -14.94
CA MET A 151 13.75 -12.79 -15.52
C MET A 151 13.85 -11.62 -14.55
N PHE A 152 13.54 -11.87 -13.27
CA PHE A 152 13.63 -10.85 -12.23
C PHE A 152 15.08 -10.43 -11.95
N SER A 153 16.06 -11.34 -11.99
CA SER A 153 17.47 -10.96 -11.80
C SER A 153 17.99 -10.08 -12.94
N MET A 154 17.46 -10.23 -14.16
CA MET A 154 17.84 -9.43 -15.32
C MET A 154 17.16 -8.06 -15.37
N ALA A 155 15.89 -7.96 -14.95
CA ALA A 155 15.09 -6.76 -15.15
C ALA A 155 14.25 -6.36 -13.92
N GLY A 156 14.66 -6.76 -12.72
CA GLY A 156 13.88 -6.60 -11.49
C GLY A 156 13.48 -5.16 -11.21
N GLU A 157 14.37 -4.19 -11.42
CA GLU A 157 14.06 -2.76 -11.26
C GLU A 157 12.97 -2.30 -12.23
N ASN A 158 13.09 -2.65 -13.52
CA ASN A 158 12.11 -2.30 -14.54
C ASN A 158 10.76 -2.97 -14.26
N ILE A 159 10.76 -4.26 -13.94
CA ILE A 159 9.55 -5.01 -13.58
C ILE A 159 8.86 -4.34 -12.38
N THR A 160 9.61 -4.03 -11.32
CA THR A 160 9.08 -3.40 -10.09
C THR A 160 8.46 -2.04 -10.39
N ARG A 161 9.18 -1.20 -11.14
CA ARG A 161 8.70 0.11 -11.59
C ARG A 161 7.40 0.01 -12.35
N GLN A 162 7.27 -0.94 -13.28
CA GLN A 162 6.02 -1.15 -14.00
C GLN A 162 4.88 -1.56 -13.08
N ILE A 163 5.10 -2.49 -12.17
CA ILE A 163 4.06 -2.93 -11.23
C ILE A 163 3.58 -1.75 -10.37
N VAL A 164 4.50 -0.89 -9.90
CA VAL A 164 4.14 0.31 -9.13
C VAL A 164 3.35 1.31 -9.98
N HIS A 165 3.70 1.51 -11.25
CA HIS A 165 2.91 2.33 -12.17
C HIS A 165 1.47 1.80 -12.30
N PHE A 166 1.29 0.50 -12.55
CA PHE A 166 -0.05 -0.12 -12.57
C PHE A 166 -0.78 0.02 -11.24
N TRP A 167 -0.10 -0.16 -10.11
CA TRP A 167 -0.69 0.00 -8.79
C TRP A 167 -1.21 1.43 -8.55
N VAL A 168 -0.45 2.47 -8.95
CA VAL A 168 -0.90 3.86 -8.88
C VAL A 168 -2.09 4.12 -9.80
N GLN A 169 -2.07 3.59 -11.03
CA GLN A 169 -3.17 3.78 -11.98
C GLN A 169 -4.44 3.07 -11.50
N GLU A 170 -4.33 1.89 -10.90
CA GLU A 170 -5.48 1.15 -10.37
C GLU A 170 -6.30 2.00 -9.39
N ALA A 171 -5.64 2.77 -8.51
CA ALA A 171 -6.33 3.65 -7.58
C ALA A 171 -7.13 4.79 -8.25
N ARG A 172 -6.81 5.14 -9.50
CA ARG A 172 -7.54 6.15 -10.29
C ARG A 172 -8.74 5.56 -11.03
N LEU A 173 -8.73 4.24 -11.24
CA LEU A 173 -9.79 3.56 -11.97
C LEU A 173 -10.98 3.35 -11.03
N ASP A 174 -12.07 4.08 -11.30
CA ASP A 174 -13.30 4.06 -10.51
C ASP A 174 -13.93 2.68 -10.54
N ASN A 175 -13.61 1.84 -9.54
CA ASN A 175 -14.22 0.58 -9.12
C ASN A 175 -14.70 -0.46 -10.16
N ARG A 176 -14.47 -0.27 -11.47
CA ARG A 176 -15.11 -1.00 -12.56
C ARG A 176 -14.28 -2.17 -13.08
N LEU A 177 -12.98 -2.21 -12.80
CA LEU A 177 -12.15 -3.32 -13.22
C LEU A 177 -12.54 -4.61 -12.48
N TYR A 178 -12.67 -5.70 -13.23
CA TYR A 178 -12.85 -7.04 -12.68
C TYR A 178 -11.61 -7.55 -11.92
N VAL A 179 -10.43 -7.00 -12.26
CA VAL A 179 -9.12 -7.49 -11.79
C VAL A 179 -8.48 -6.47 -10.82
N LYS A 180 -9.19 -6.12 -9.74
CA LYS A 180 -8.64 -5.23 -8.70
C LYS A 180 -7.60 -5.92 -7.85
N HIS A 181 -6.68 -5.11 -7.30
CA HIS A 181 -5.64 -5.48 -6.34
C HIS A 181 -4.62 -6.49 -6.87
N LEU A 182 -4.63 -6.73 -8.19
CA LEU A 182 -3.62 -7.57 -8.81
C LEU A 182 -2.22 -6.93 -8.72
N PRO A 183 -2.03 -5.61 -8.95
CA PRO A 183 -0.74 -4.98 -8.76
C PRO A 183 -0.20 -5.14 -7.34
N SER A 184 -1.01 -4.91 -6.30
CA SER A 184 -0.56 -5.05 -4.91
C SER A 184 -0.27 -6.50 -4.54
N ARG A 185 -1.01 -7.47 -5.10
CA ARG A 185 -0.68 -8.90 -4.99
C ARG A 185 0.67 -9.23 -5.63
N ILE A 186 0.99 -8.65 -6.78
CA ILE A 186 2.28 -8.88 -7.45
C ILE A 186 3.42 -8.25 -6.65
N LEU A 187 3.23 -7.04 -6.09
CA LEU A 187 4.23 -6.43 -5.19
C LEU A 187 4.46 -7.27 -3.93
N GLN A 188 3.41 -7.84 -3.35
CA GLN A 188 3.55 -8.78 -2.24
C GLN A 188 4.34 -10.02 -2.65
N LYS A 189 4.01 -10.61 -3.81
CA LYS A 189 4.73 -11.78 -4.35
C LYS A 189 6.21 -11.48 -4.56
N LEU A 190 6.56 -10.27 -4.98
CA LEU A 190 7.95 -9.85 -5.16
C LEU A 190 8.74 -10.00 -3.86
N ILE A 191 8.19 -9.52 -2.74
CA ILE A 191 8.82 -9.61 -1.41
C ILE A 191 8.94 -11.08 -0.98
N VAL A 192 7.89 -11.87 -1.20
CA VAL A 192 7.89 -13.30 -0.85
C VAL A 192 8.92 -14.10 -1.67
N CYS A 193 9.07 -13.80 -2.96
CA CYS A 193 9.95 -14.53 -3.86
C CYS A 193 11.41 -14.11 -3.74
N HIS A 194 11.69 -12.84 -3.44
CA HIS A 194 13.04 -12.28 -3.55
C HIS A 194 13.59 -11.68 -2.25
N GLY A 195 12.85 -11.80 -1.13
CA GLY A 195 13.28 -11.36 0.19
C GLY A 195 12.95 -9.91 0.51
N GLU A 196 13.05 -9.56 1.79
CA GLU A 196 12.85 -8.20 2.31
C GLU A 196 13.95 -7.24 1.83
N GLU A 197 15.13 -7.75 1.42
CA GLU A 197 16.19 -6.93 0.82
C GLU A 197 15.77 -6.25 -0.51
N ARG A 198 14.63 -6.64 -1.09
CA ARG A 198 14.08 -6.02 -2.30
C ARG A 198 13.05 -4.93 -2.04
N GLU A 199 12.76 -4.61 -0.77
CA GLU A 199 11.91 -3.48 -0.43
C GLU A 199 12.45 -2.16 -0.99
N ASP A 200 13.77 -1.99 -1.07
CA ASP A 200 14.42 -0.83 -1.67
C ASP A 200 14.04 -0.63 -3.15
N LEU A 201 13.81 -1.71 -3.91
CA LEU A 201 13.35 -1.62 -5.29
C LEU A 201 11.92 -1.08 -5.36
N ILE A 202 11.05 -1.53 -4.45
CA ILE A 202 9.66 -1.06 -4.36
C ILE A 202 9.64 0.41 -3.96
N VAL A 203 10.45 0.79 -2.97
CA VAL A 203 10.61 2.17 -2.51
C VAL A 203 11.11 3.08 -3.63
N SER A 204 12.18 2.71 -4.32
CA SER A 204 12.72 3.47 -5.46
C SER A 204 11.67 3.63 -6.58
N ALA A 205 10.94 2.55 -6.90
CA ALA A 205 9.83 2.61 -7.85
C ALA A 205 8.70 3.55 -7.39
N MET A 206 8.33 3.53 -6.11
CA MET A 206 7.33 4.44 -5.52
C MET A 206 7.77 5.90 -5.52
N GLU A 207 9.07 6.16 -5.33
CA GLU A 207 9.64 7.50 -5.46
C GLU A 207 9.59 7.98 -6.92
N SER A 208 9.85 7.09 -7.88
CA SER A 208 9.84 7.42 -9.32
C SER A 208 8.47 7.87 -9.85
N VAL A 209 7.37 7.37 -9.26
CA VAL A 209 5.99 7.82 -9.58
C VAL A 209 5.58 9.07 -8.79
N GLY A 210 6.45 9.55 -7.91
CA GLY A 210 6.22 10.67 -7.00
C GLY A 210 5.76 10.21 -5.62
N ALA A 211 6.55 10.53 -4.59
CA ALA A 211 6.30 10.14 -3.20
C ALA A 211 4.90 10.50 -2.68
N SER A 212 4.39 11.69 -3.02
CA SER A 212 3.03 12.09 -2.64
C SER A 212 1.95 11.31 -3.38
N VAL A 213 2.20 10.87 -4.61
CA VAL A 213 1.27 10.07 -5.41
C VAL A 213 1.20 8.66 -4.82
N ALA A 214 2.35 8.03 -4.60
CA ALA A 214 2.44 6.71 -3.97
C ALA A 214 1.75 6.67 -2.59
N ALA A 215 2.04 7.64 -1.71
CA ALA A 215 1.41 7.72 -0.40
C ALA A 215 -0.12 7.89 -0.48
N ARG A 216 -0.61 8.73 -1.40
CA ARG A 216 -2.04 8.92 -1.60
C ARG A 216 -2.71 7.65 -2.10
N THR A 217 -2.09 6.97 -3.07
CA THR A 217 -2.56 5.69 -3.61
C THR A 217 -2.71 4.65 -2.49
N ALA A 218 -1.67 4.45 -1.68
CA ALA A 218 -1.69 3.46 -0.59
C ALA A 218 -2.80 3.74 0.43
N VAL A 219 -2.91 5.00 0.89
CA VAL A 219 -3.93 5.37 1.88
C VAL A 219 -5.34 5.27 1.29
N SER A 220 -5.53 5.69 0.04
CA SER A 220 -6.82 5.64 -0.65
C SER A 220 -7.29 4.19 -0.85
N GLN A 221 -6.41 3.32 -1.36
CA GLN A 221 -6.77 1.91 -1.59
C GLN A 221 -7.08 1.19 -0.28
N LEU A 222 -6.24 1.32 0.76
CA LEU A 222 -6.52 0.70 2.05
C LEU A 222 -7.82 1.23 2.67
N SER A 223 -8.09 2.53 2.56
CA SER A 223 -9.32 3.14 3.06
C SER A 223 -10.56 2.60 2.34
N THR A 224 -10.49 2.44 1.01
CA THR A 224 -11.57 1.86 0.19
C THR A 224 -11.85 0.43 0.62
N ILE A 225 -10.81 -0.40 0.74
CA ILE A 225 -10.96 -1.82 1.12
C ILE A 225 -11.52 -1.96 2.54
N THR A 226 -10.98 -1.21 3.51
CA THR A 226 -11.42 -1.26 4.92
C THR A 226 -12.81 -0.62 5.11
N GLY A 227 -13.32 0.11 4.11
CA GLY A 227 -14.65 0.72 4.12
C GLY A 227 -15.77 -0.24 3.74
N THR A 228 -15.46 -1.32 3.03
CA THR A 228 -16.44 -2.32 2.61
C THR A 228 -16.65 -3.36 3.70
N ASP A 229 -17.88 -3.57 4.17
CA ASP A 229 -18.22 -4.51 5.26
C ASP A 229 -18.11 -6.00 4.87
N SER A 230 -17.37 -6.33 3.80
CA SER A 230 -17.24 -7.71 3.35
C SER A 230 -15.91 -8.32 3.78
N ASP A 231 -15.98 -9.46 4.46
CA ASP A 231 -14.85 -10.37 4.74
C ASP A 231 -14.17 -10.91 3.46
N LYS A 232 -14.60 -10.47 2.28
CA LYS A 232 -14.07 -10.88 0.98
C LYS A 232 -12.73 -10.23 0.64
N HIS A 233 -12.32 -9.18 1.36
CA HIS A 233 -11.14 -8.38 1.00
C HIS A 233 -9.94 -8.53 1.97
N LEU A 234 -9.83 -9.67 2.64
CA LEU A 234 -8.78 -9.88 3.64
C LEU A 234 -7.37 -9.92 3.03
N MET A 235 -7.24 -10.56 1.87
CA MET A 235 -5.95 -10.67 1.19
C MET A 235 -5.49 -9.31 0.64
N GLU A 236 -6.43 -8.54 0.11
CA GLU A 236 -6.22 -7.18 -0.37
C GLU A 236 -5.82 -6.26 0.79
N THR A 237 -6.52 -6.35 1.93
CA THR A 237 -6.15 -5.61 3.15
C THR A 237 -4.74 -5.97 3.62
N ARG A 238 -4.37 -7.25 3.57
CA ARG A 238 -3.02 -7.71 3.91
C ARG A 238 -1.97 -7.11 2.96
N ASN A 239 -2.24 -7.09 1.66
CA ASN A 239 -1.30 -6.56 0.67
C ASN A 239 -1.13 -5.05 0.83
N GLU A 240 -2.21 -4.29 0.98
CA GLU A 240 -2.12 -2.84 1.15
C GLU A 240 -1.46 -2.44 2.48
N THR A 241 -1.68 -3.19 3.57
CA THR A 241 -0.98 -2.90 4.84
C THR A 241 0.52 -3.18 4.75
N LEU A 242 0.95 -4.18 3.97
CA LEU A 242 2.36 -4.41 3.67
C LEU A 242 2.97 -3.23 2.90
N LEU A 243 2.28 -2.71 1.88
CA LEU A 243 2.77 -1.55 1.11
C LEU A 243 2.88 -0.29 1.97
N ILE A 244 1.91 -0.04 2.86
CA ILE A 244 2.01 1.07 3.81
C ILE A 244 3.17 0.87 4.79
N ARG A 245 3.44 -0.36 5.23
CA ARG A 245 4.61 -0.66 6.08
C ARG A 245 5.91 -0.30 5.36
N ILE A 246 6.09 -0.75 4.12
CA ILE A 246 7.28 -0.43 3.31
C ILE A 246 7.46 1.09 3.16
N LEU A 247 6.38 1.79 2.82
CA LEU A 247 6.38 3.25 2.71
C LEU A 247 6.71 3.94 4.05
N ALA A 248 6.26 3.40 5.18
CA ALA A 248 6.54 3.93 6.51
C ALA A 248 7.99 3.67 6.95
N CYS A 249 8.68 2.68 6.37
CA CYS A 249 10.09 2.41 6.63
C CYS A 249 11.05 3.34 5.88
N ASN A 250 10.58 4.03 4.83
CA ASN A 250 11.37 5.03 4.12
C ASN A 250 11.16 6.44 4.71
N GLY A 251 12.26 7.11 5.04
CA GLY A 251 12.25 8.41 5.72
C GLY A 251 11.57 9.56 4.94
N THR A 252 11.55 9.51 3.61
CA THR A 252 10.86 10.52 2.78
C THR A 252 9.37 10.21 2.68
N LEU A 253 9.03 8.96 2.37
CA LEU A 253 7.67 8.51 2.11
C LEU A 253 6.78 8.52 3.37
N VAL A 254 7.35 8.27 4.55
CA VAL A 254 6.62 8.33 5.83
C VAL A 254 5.99 9.70 6.10
N HIS A 255 6.66 10.79 5.70
CA HIS A 255 6.12 12.15 5.83
C HIS A 255 4.93 12.37 4.89
N HIS A 256 4.98 11.82 3.67
CA HIS A 256 3.86 11.88 2.73
C HIS A 256 2.67 11.03 3.19
N LEU A 257 2.91 9.84 3.76
CA LEU A 257 1.87 9.02 4.38
C LEU A 257 1.13 9.79 5.48
N LEU A 258 1.86 10.49 6.35
CA LEU A 258 1.25 11.32 7.39
C LEU A 258 0.37 12.41 6.78
N ALA A 259 0.88 13.12 5.77
CA ALA A 259 0.14 14.17 5.09
C ALA A 259 -1.18 13.67 4.50
N MET A 260 -1.24 12.40 4.09
CA MET A 260 -2.42 11.77 3.51
C MET A 260 -3.37 11.16 4.57
N GLY A 261 -3.05 11.26 5.87
CA GLY A 261 -3.91 10.76 6.94
C GLY A 261 -3.80 9.24 7.18
N ALA A 262 -2.66 8.63 6.84
CA ALA A 262 -2.44 7.18 6.96
C ALA A 262 -2.76 6.62 8.36
N ILE A 263 -2.47 7.37 9.43
CA ILE A 263 -2.69 6.92 10.81
C ILE A 263 -4.16 6.55 11.06
N ARG A 264 -5.10 7.39 10.61
CA ARG A 264 -6.53 7.14 10.81
C ARG A 264 -6.95 5.84 10.11
N VAL A 265 -6.45 5.62 8.89
CA VAL A 265 -6.75 4.41 8.12
C VAL A 265 -6.14 3.19 8.79
N LEU A 266 -4.86 3.24 9.20
CA LEU A 266 -4.19 2.15 9.93
C LEU A 266 -4.91 1.77 11.23
N VAL A 267 -5.33 2.75 12.04
CA VAL A 267 -6.06 2.47 13.29
C VAL A 267 -7.43 1.84 12.99
N LYS A 268 -8.13 2.32 11.96
CA LYS A 268 -9.41 1.73 11.50
C LYS A 268 -9.21 0.29 11.02
N THR A 269 -8.17 0.03 10.21
CA THR A 269 -7.84 -1.31 9.72
C THR A 269 -7.44 -2.25 10.85
N LEU A 270 -6.70 -1.76 11.86
CA LEU A 270 -6.39 -2.55 13.06
C LEU A 270 -7.66 -2.86 13.86
N ALA A 271 -8.56 -1.88 13.99
CA ALA A 271 -9.84 -2.09 14.66
C ALA A 271 -10.71 -3.12 13.93
N TYR A 272 -10.62 -3.19 12.59
CA TYR A 272 -11.25 -4.22 11.76
C TYR A 272 -10.60 -5.59 11.99
N ALA A 273 -9.27 -5.71 11.84
CA ALA A 273 -8.55 -6.98 11.97
C ALA A 273 -8.62 -7.62 13.37
N THR A 274 -8.96 -6.84 14.38
CA THR A 274 -9.05 -7.29 15.78
C THR A 274 -10.48 -7.56 16.26
N ARG A 275 -11.49 -7.48 15.36
CA ARG A 275 -12.88 -7.86 15.66
C ARG A 275 -12.98 -9.34 16.09
N GLU A 276 -13.98 -9.65 16.89
CA GLU A 276 -14.14 -10.97 17.51
C GLU A 276 -14.49 -12.09 16.53
N SER A 277 -15.12 -11.77 15.40
CA SER A 277 -15.65 -12.72 14.40
C SER A 277 -14.60 -13.59 13.69
N TYR A 278 -13.31 -13.26 13.76
CA TYR A 278 -12.27 -13.90 12.95
C TYR A 278 -11.50 -15.03 13.64
N THR A 279 -11.89 -15.41 14.87
CA THR A 279 -11.05 -16.30 15.70
C THR A 279 -11.05 -17.76 15.26
N ASP A 280 -12.05 -18.22 14.52
CA ASP A 280 -12.32 -19.65 14.42
C ASP A 280 -11.65 -20.31 13.20
N ASP A 281 -11.50 -19.59 12.09
CA ASP A 281 -10.82 -20.10 10.88
C ASP A 281 -9.29 -19.88 10.92
N PRO A 282 -8.46 -20.94 10.88
CA PRO A 282 -7.00 -20.83 10.88
C PRO A 282 -6.44 -20.02 9.69
N SER A 283 -7.07 -20.07 8.52
CA SER A 283 -6.57 -19.38 7.33
C SER A 283 -6.73 -17.86 7.45
N THR A 284 -7.93 -17.42 7.84
CA THR A 284 -8.27 -16.04 8.18
C THR A 284 -7.40 -15.53 9.33
N ARG A 285 -7.20 -16.33 10.37
CA ARG A 285 -6.35 -15.99 11.52
C ARG A 285 -4.93 -15.63 11.09
N GLY A 286 -4.31 -16.42 10.21
CA GLY A 286 -2.97 -16.14 9.68
C GLY A 286 -2.92 -14.78 8.98
N ILE A 287 -3.92 -14.47 8.16
CA ILE A 287 -4.02 -13.18 7.46
C ILE A 287 -4.18 -12.01 8.45
N MET A 288 -5.02 -12.15 9.48
CA MET A 288 -5.22 -11.11 10.49
C MET A 288 -3.95 -10.83 11.29
N ILE A 289 -3.20 -11.87 11.64
CA ILE A 289 -1.90 -11.73 12.31
C ILE A 289 -0.95 -10.89 11.47
N TRP A 290 -0.87 -11.15 10.16
CA TRP A 290 -0.07 -10.37 9.23
C TRP A 290 -0.50 -8.91 9.15
N ILE A 291 -1.80 -8.64 9.06
CA ILE A 291 -2.34 -7.27 9.04
C ILE A 291 -1.97 -6.53 10.31
N VAL A 292 -2.20 -7.14 11.49
CA VAL A 292 -1.87 -6.54 12.79
C VAL A 292 -0.37 -6.23 12.88
N GLN A 293 0.48 -7.17 12.46
CA GLN A 293 1.93 -7.01 12.50
C GLN A 293 2.41 -5.86 11.62
N ASN A 294 2.00 -5.83 10.35
CA ASN A 294 2.36 -4.78 9.40
C ASN A 294 1.92 -3.40 9.90
N ILE A 295 0.72 -3.28 10.47
CA ILE A 295 0.24 -2.01 11.05
C ILE A 295 1.08 -1.60 12.25
N CYS A 296 1.37 -2.52 13.17
CA CYS A 296 2.15 -2.20 14.37
C CYS A 296 3.57 -1.77 14.01
N GLU A 297 4.20 -2.44 13.05
CA GLU A 297 5.53 -2.10 12.56
C GLU A 297 5.54 -0.75 11.85
N ALA A 298 4.60 -0.52 10.92
CA ALA A 298 4.45 0.76 10.24
C ALA A 298 4.30 1.93 11.24
N LEU A 299 3.48 1.76 12.28
CA LEU A 299 3.30 2.78 13.32
C LEU A 299 4.56 2.98 14.16
N GLN A 300 5.26 1.90 14.54
CA GLN A 300 6.47 2.01 15.35
C GLN A 300 7.59 2.72 14.60
N VAL A 301 7.82 2.32 13.35
CA VAL A 301 8.83 2.95 12.51
C VAL A 301 8.48 4.41 12.25
N ALA A 302 7.22 4.72 11.93
CA ALA A 302 6.81 6.11 11.71
C ALA A 302 6.89 6.99 12.98
N ILE A 303 6.60 6.43 14.15
CA ILE A 303 6.83 7.11 15.43
C ILE A 303 8.33 7.31 15.70
N GLY A 304 9.17 6.33 15.38
CA GLY A 304 10.61 6.35 15.65
C GLY A 304 11.43 7.22 14.70
N GLN A 305 11.07 7.28 13.41
CA GLN A 305 11.79 8.04 12.38
C GLN A 305 11.49 9.54 12.39
N THR A 306 10.40 9.96 13.04
CA THR A 306 10.01 11.37 13.13
C THR A 306 10.28 11.91 14.53
N THR A 307 9.89 13.16 14.81
CA THR A 307 9.84 13.64 16.21
C THR A 307 8.87 12.82 17.07
N GLY A 308 8.03 11.97 16.46
CA GLY A 308 7.17 10.98 17.09
C GLY A 308 5.99 11.56 17.88
N VAL A 309 6.08 12.80 18.37
CA VAL A 309 5.05 13.47 19.17
C VAL A 309 3.72 13.54 18.42
N ALA A 310 3.74 14.01 17.17
CA ALA A 310 2.53 14.15 16.36
C ALA A 310 1.89 12.78 16.07
N PHE A 311 2.71 11.78 15.74
CA PHE A 311 2.26 10.40 15.48
C PHE A 311 1.66 9.77 16.73
N ALA A 312 2.39 9.75 17.84
CA ALA A 312 1.93 9.17 19.10
C ALA A 312 0.63 9.82 19.56
N ARG A 313 0.52 11.15 19.46
CA ARG A 313 -0.71 11.89 19.74
C ARG A 313 -1.87 11.41 18.86
N GLN A 314 -1.71 11.45 17.54
CA GLN A 314 -2.77 11.07 16.59
C GLN A 314 -3.20 9.60 16.76
N VAL A 315 -2.23 8.70 16.89
CA VAL A 315 -2.45 7.26 17.12
C VAL A 315 -3.33 7.05 18.36
N LEU A 316 -3.02 7.72 19.47
CA LEU A 316 -3.84 7.67 20.69
C LEU A 316 -5.23 8.31 20.48
N SER A 317 -5.30 9.50 19.86
CA SER A 317 -6.56 10.20 19.60
C SER A 317 -7.51 9.46 18.66
N PHE A 318 -6.99 8.59 17.79
CA PHE A 318 -7.82 7.73 16.93
C PHE A 318 -8.25 6.42 17.61
N GLY A 319 -7.92 6.23 18.90
CA GLY A 319 -8.41 5.10 19.69
C GLY A 319 -7.64 3.80 19.46
N ILE A 320 -6.32 3.85 19.19
CA ILE A 320 -5.50 2.66 18.93
C ILE A 320 -5.52 1.61 20.06
N LEU A 321 -5.73 2.04 21.32
CA LEU A 321 -5.50 1.18 22.48
C LEU A 321 -6.47 0.00 22.51
N ALA A 322 -7.75 0.21 22.24
CA ALA A 322 -8.72 -0.90 22.24
C ALA A 322 -8.43 -1.95 21.14
N PRO A 323 -8.16 -1.59 19.88
CA PRO A 323 -7.65 -2.53 18.87
C PRO A 323 -6.38 -3.27 19.30
N LEU A 324 -5.37 -2.59 19.85
CA LEU A 324 -4.13 -3.25 20.32
C LEU A 324 -4.42 -4.27 21.42
N LEU A 325 -5.24 -3.92 22.42
CA LEU A 325 -5.60 -4.84 23.49
C LEU A 325 -6.43 -6.03 22.97
N ARG A 326 -7.30 -5.84 21.96
CA ARG A 326 -8.01 -6.96 21.32
C ARG A 326 -7.09 -7.88 20.53
N ALA A 327 -5.94 -7.39 20.07
CA ALA A 327 -4.94 -8.21 19.39
C ALA A 327 -4.25 -9.22 20.31
N ASP A 328 -4.40 -9.12 21.63
CA ASP A 328 -3.83 -10.06 22.61
C ASP A 328 -4.21 -11.52 22.32
N LYS A 329 -5.44 -11.75 21.85
CA LYS A 329 -5.92 -13.10 21.49
C LYS A 329 -5.09 -13.77 20.39
N TRP A 330 -4.40 -12.99 19.57
CA TRP A 330 -3.53 -13.45 18.50
C TRP A 330 -2.12 -13.77 18.99
N HIS A 331 -1.74 -13.31 20.18
CA HIS A 331 -0.37 -13.40 20.67
C HIS A 331 0.13 -14.84 20.78
N LYS A 332 -0.70 -15.76 21.28
CA LYS A 332 -0.39 -17.19 21.37
C LYS A 332 -0.14 -17.88 20.01
N HIS A 333 -0.48 -17.22 18.91
CA HIS A 333 -0.31 -17.72 17.54
C HIS A 333 0.84 -17.04 16.79
N LEU A 334 1.45 -16.00 17.38
CA LEU A 334 2.68 -15.40 16.87
C LEU A 334 3.83 -16.39 17.09
N THR A 335 4.10 -17.24 16.09
CA THR A 335 5.27 -18.13 16.08
C THR A 335 6.39 -17.55 15.23
N PRO A 336 7.68 -17.91 15.46
CA PRO A 336 8.79 -17.42 14.64
C PRO A 336 8.63 -17.77 13.16
N LYS A 337 7.85 -18.81 12.85
CA LYS A 337 7.56 -19.24 11.47
C LYS A 337 6.89 -18.17 10.62
N HIS A 338 6.18 -17.22 11.24
CA HIS A 338 5.52 -16.16 10.49
C HIS A 338 6.50 -15.03 10.10
N PHE A 339 7.61 -14.87 10.82
CA PHE A 339 8.55 -13.74 10.68
C PHE A 339 9.99 -14.17 11.00
N PRO A 340 10.67 -14.86 10.08
CA PRO A 340 12.06 -15.24 10.26
C PRO A 340 12.96 -13.99 10.19
N GLY A 341 13.43 -13.49 11.33
CA GLY A 341 14.46 -12.44 11.38
C GLY A 341 14.10 -11.19 12.19
N ALA A 342 12.81 -10.94 12.45
CA ALA A 342 12.39 -9.85 13.33
C ALA A 342 12.08 -10.41 14.73
N PRO A 343 12.76 -9.97 15.81
CA PRO A 343 12.27 -10.22 17.16
C PRO A 343 10.90 -9.56 17.24
N TYR A 344 9.86 -10.39 17.34
CA TYR A 344 8.45 -10.03 17.28
C TYR A 344 8.22 -8.58 17.66
N ILE A 345 7.98 -7.72 16.67
CA ILE A 345 7.64 -6.34 16.94
C ILE A 345 6.24 -6.37 17.52
N HIS A 346 6.18 -6.56 18.84
CA HIS A 346 4.98 -6.92 19.55
C HIS A 346 4.08 -5.69 19.62
N VAL A 347 2.78 -5.94 19.59
CA VAL A 347 1.74 -5.00 20.03
C VAL A 347 2.12 -4.36 21.38
N GLY A 348 2.78 -5.11 22.27
CA GLY A 348 3.33 -4.61 23.53
C GLY A 348 4.49 -3.62 23.39
N LEU A 349 5.35 -3.77 22.38
CA LEU A 349 6.43 -2.83 22.09
C LEU A 349 5.88 -1.48 21.62
N LEU A 350 4.85 -1.48 20.78
CA LEU A 350 4.16 -0.24 20.39
C LEU A 350 3.59 0.48 21.62
N ILE A 351 2.98 -0.25 22.56
CA ILE A 351 2.49 0.34 23.82
C ILE A 351 3.64 0.94 24.65
N GLN A 352 4.79 0.27 24.71
CA GLN A 352 5.97 0.80 25.40
C GLN A 352 6.52 2.06 24.72
N ILE A 353 6.59 2.07 23.39
CA ILE A 353 6.97 3.25 22.61
C ILE A 353 5.99 4.40 22.90
N LEU A 354 4.68 4.16 22.85
CA LEU A 354 3.70 5.19 23.22
C LEU A 354 3.91 5.69 24.66
N ALA A 355 4.31 4.81 25.59
CA ALA A 355 4.65 5.19 26.95
C ALA A 355 5.81 6.19 26.99
N THR A 356 6.88 6.00 26.19
CA THR A 356 8.03 6.92 26.19
C THR A 356 7.64 8.33 25.75
N TYR A 357 6.73 8.46 24.77
CA TYR A 357 6.23 9.74 24.28
C TYR A 357 5.29 10.46 25.25
N THR A 358 4.81 9.81 26.32
CA THR A 358 3.97 10.49 27.32
C THR A 358 4.74 11.47 28.21
N ILE A 359 6.04 11.69 27.96
CA ILE A 359 6.77 12.86 28.50
C ILE A 359 6.25 14.17 27.92
N TYR A 360 5.67 14.14 26.71
CA TYR A 360 5.12 15.30 26.05
C TYR A 360 3.67 15.55 26.53
N PRO A 361 3.33 16.76 27.02
CA PRO A 361 2.00 17.07 27.54
C PRO A 361 0.83 16.69 26.61
N SER A 362 0.95 16.98 25.31
CA SER A 362 -0.09 16.71 24.32
C SER A 362 -0.32 15.21 24.10
N VAL A 363 0.75 14.41 24.15
CA VAL A 363 0.68 12.93 24.06
C VAL A 363 0.14 12.35 25.36
N LEU A 364 0.62 12.82 26.52
CA LEU A 364 0.14 12.40 27.83
C LEU A 364 -1.37 12.60 27.95
N HIS A 365 -1.87 13.76 27.53
CA HIS A 365 -3.29 14.05 27.51
C HIS A 365 -4.06 13.06 26.63
N SER A 366 -3.60 12.83 25.40
CA SER A 366 -4.23 11.88 24.49
C SER A 366 -4.20 10.45 25.04
N ALA A 367 -3.15 10.10 25.80
CA ALA A 367 -3.04 8.80 26.46
C ALA A 367 -4.05 8.65 27.60
N VAL A 368 -4.24 9.68 28.44
CA VAL A 368 -5.25 9.66 29.52
C VAL A 368 -6.64 9.42 28.93
N VAL A 369 -7.03 10.22 27.93
CA VAL A 369 -8.35 10.08 27.27
C VAL A 369 -8.48 8.69 26.64
N ALA A 370 -7.48 8.26 25.88
CA ALA A 370 -7.53 6.95 25.24
C ALA A 370 -7.61 5.79 26.24
N ILE A 371 -6.99 5.89 27.44
CA ILE A 371 -7.12 4.87 28.51
C ILE A 371 -8.55 4.83 29.06
N GLU A 372 -9.17 5.99 29.28
CA GLU A 372 -10.55 6.08 29.79
C GLU A 372 -11.56 5.50 28.80
N GLU A 373 -11.31 5.64 27.50
CA GLU A 373 -12.13 5.08 26.43
C GLU A 373 -12.02 3.55 26.29
N VAL A 374 -10.98 2.90 26.85
CA VAL A 374 -10.82 1.44 26.77
C VAL A 374 -11.87 0.74 27.63
N PRO A 375 -12.74 -0.11 27.05
CA PRO A 375 -13.78 -0.79 27.82
C PRO A 375 -13.21 -1.69 28.93
N VAL A 376 -13.74 -1.58 30.15
CA VAL A 376 -13.32 -2.41 31.31
C VAL A 376 -13.39 -3.91 31.00
N LYS A 377 -14.42 -4.34 30.26
CA LYS A 377 -14.57 -5.74 29.80
C LYS A 377 -13.38 -6.21 28.97
N LEU A 378 -12.82 -5.34 28.14
CA LEU A 378 -11.65 -5.67 27.32
C LEU A 378 -10.40 -5.84 28.20
N GLN A 379 -10.21 -4.94 29.17
CA GLN A 379 -9.08 -5.03 30.11
C GLN A 379 -9.11 -6.33 30.92
N ASN A 380 -10.29 -6.79 31.31
CA ASN A 380 -10.47 -8.02 32.09
C ASN A 380 -10.28 -9.30 31.27
N ARG A 381 -10.33 -9.21 29.94
CA ARG A 381 -10.16 -10.36 29.01
C ARG A 381 -8.72 -10.61 28.59
N LEU A 382 -7.80 -9.70 28.93
CA LEU A 382 -6.39 -9.88 28.62
C LEU A 382 -5.85 -11.16 29.28
N ASP A 383 -5.00 -11.88 28.56
CA ASP A 383 -4.26 -13.00 29.12
C ASP A 383 -3.39 -12.50 30.26
N LYS A 384 -3.73 -12.93 31.48
CA LYS A 384 -3.06 -12.49 32.72
C LYS A 384 -1.57 -12.82 32.72
N ALA A 385 -1.17 -13.88 32.02
CA ALA A 385 0.22 -14.30 31.88
C ALA A 385 0.87 -13.76 30.60
N GLY A 386 0.08 -13.23 29.66
CA GLY A 386 0.55 -12.70 28.39
C GLY A 386 1.32 -11.38 28.53
N PRO A 387 2.25 -11.09 27.60
CA PRO A 387 3.03 -9.85 27.62
C PRO A 387 2.18 -8.59 27.43
N MET A 388 0.99 -8.70 26.83
CA MET A 388 0.07 -7.58 26.69
C MET A 388 -0.39 -7.05 28.04
N THR A 389 -0.72 -7.94 29.00
CA THR A 389 -1.13 -7.53 30.34
C THR A 389 -0.03 -6.75 31.03
N SER A 390 1.22 -7.19 30.90
CA SER A 390 2.38 -6.49 31.46
C SER A 390 2.57 -5.11 30.79
N ALA A 391 2.58 -5.06 29.45
CA ALA A 391 2.73 -3.81 28.71
C ALA A 391 1.60 -2.81 29.03
N TRP A 392 0.35 -3.27 29.10
CA TRP A 392 -0.81 -2.45 29.44
C TRP A 392 -0.73 -1.88 30.86
N LYS A 393 -0.39 -2.71 31.85
CA LYS A 393 -0.19 -2.25 33.24
C LYS A 393 0.91 -1.21 33.33
N THR A 394 2.05 -1.46 32.70
CA THR A 394 3.17 -0.51 32.67
C THR A 394 2.76 0.81 32.03
N PHE A 395 2.08 0.78 30.89
CA PHE A 395 1.58 1.98 30.23
C PHE A 395 0.63 2.78 31.11
N LYS A 396 -0.37 2.14 31.73
CA LYS A 396 -1.29 2.81 32.66
C LYS A 396 -0.54 3.45 33.84
N ASN A 397 0.38 2.71 34.46
CA ASN A 397 1.14 3.21 35.60
C ASN A 397 2.01 4.42 35.23
N VAL A 398 2.67 4.39 34.06
CA VAL A 398 3.47 5.51 33.54
C VAL A 398 2.59 6.72 33.29
N VAL A 399 1.46 6.56 32.58
CA VAL A 399 0.53 7.65 32.27
C VAL A 399 -0.07 8.24 33.55
N GLU A 400 -0.51 7.40 34.48
CA GLU A 400 -1.06 7.84 35.77
C GLU A 400 0.00 8.60 36.58
N SER A 401 1.21 8.08 36.69
CA SER A 401 2.31 8.72 37.44
C SER A 401 2.66 10.09 36.85
N ARG A 402 2.78 10.17 35.52
CA ARG A 402 3.09 11.42 34.81
C ARG A 402 1.95 12.43 34.91
N SER A 403 0.69 11.98 34.90
CA SER A 403 -0.47 12.87 35.07
C SER A 403 -0.58 13.53 36.44
N LYS A 404 0.11 12.99 37.46
CA LYS A 404 0.14 13.53 38.83
C LYS A 404 1.28 14.53 39.07
N ILE A 405 2.24 14.65 38.14
CA ILE A 405 3.39 15.55 38.31
C ILE A 405 2.90 17.01 38.29
N PRO A 406 3.27 17.86 39.27
CA PRO A 406 2.94 19.28 39.25
C PRO A 406 3.44 19.95 37.96
N GLY A 407 2.56 20.63 37.23
CA GLY A 407 2.86 21.22 35.93
C GLY A 407 2.64 20.27 34.74
N ALA A 408 2.33 19.00 34.97
CA ALA A 408 1.68 18.19 33.94
C ALA A 408 0.39 18.90 33.50
N PRO A 409 -0.01 18.79 32.22
CA PRO A 409 -1.28 19.34 31.78
C PRO A 409 -2.37 18.81 32.71
N PRO A 410 -3.18 19.69 33.34
CA PRO A 410 -4.20 19.24 34.26
C PRO A 410 -5.08 18.18 33.57
N ARG A 411 -5.45 17.14 34.33
CA ARG A 411 -6.44 16.10 33.97
C ARG A 411 -7.55 16.65 33.05
N PRO A 412 -8.02 15.85 32.07
CA PRO A 412 -8.35 16.30 30.71
C PRO A 412 -8.93 17.70 30.70
N PHE A 413 -8.05 18.70 30.70
CA PHE A 413 -8.36 20.10 30.98
C PHE A 413 -9.36 20.28 32.13
N ASP A 414 -8.88 20.86 33.23
CA ASP A 414 -9.71 21.89 33.82
C ASP A 414 -9.93 22.89 32.66
N ILE A 415 -11.10 22.81 32.01
CA ILE A 415 -11.61 23.61 30.86
C ILE A 415 -11.43 25.13 31.08
N SER A 416 -10.94 25.50 32.26
CA SER A 416 -10.91 26.79 32.91
C SER A 416 -9.86 27.77 32.37
N ARG A 417 -8.94 27.36 31.48
CA ARG A 417 -7.90 28.27 30.98
C ARG A 417 -7.91 28.43 29.47
N CYS A 418 -8.36 29.62 29.08
CA CYS A 418 -8.22 30.14 27.74
C CYS A 418 -6.74 30.34 27.38
N SER A 419 -6.35 29.93 26.17
CA SER A 419 -5.03 30.14 25.57
C SER A 419 -4.69 31.61 25.32
N ASN A 420 -5.69 32.49 25.23
CA ASN A 420 -5.45 33.93 25.24
C ASN A 420 -4.90 34.34 26.61
N LEU A 421 -3.60 34.66 26.66
CA LEU A 421 -2.91 35.04 27.90
C LEU A 421 -3.52 36.28 28.58
N SER A 422 -4.17 37.16 27.80
CA SER A 422 -4.87 38.36 28.27
C SER A 422 -6.32 38.09 28.70
N CYS A 423 -6.81 36.86 28.61
CA CYS A 423 -8.16 36.53 29.04
C CYS A 423 -8.30 36.68 30.57
N SER A 424 -9.20 37.57 31.00
CA SER A 424 -9.53 37.79 32.41
C SER A 424 -10.38 36.67 33.01
N ALA A 425 -11.05 35.85 32.17
CA ALA A 425 -11.88 34.73 32.59
C ALA A 425 -11.08 33.49 33.05
N ARG A 426 -9.89 33.69 33.63
CA ARG A 426 -9.10 32.61 34.23
C ARG A 426 -9.90 32.01 35.39
N GLY A 427 -10.50 30.83 35.20
CA GLY A 427 -11.11 30.07 36.30
C GLY A 427 -12.64 29.99 36.33
N THR A 428 -13.38 30.66 35.45
CA THR A 428 -14.85 30.47 35.39
C THR A 428 -15.19 29.21 34.61
N ARG A 429 -15.45 28.11 35.34
CA ARG A 429 -15.71 26.74 34.84
C ARG A 429 -16.91 26.56 33.88
N ASN A 430 -17.68 27.60 33.57
CA ASN A 430 -19.03 27.47 33.01
C ASN A 430 -19.21 27.89 31.55
N THR A 431 -18.17 28.24 30.81
CA THR A 431 -18.29 28.49 29.36
C THR A 431 -17.68 27.34 28.59
N GLU A 432 -18.47 26.69 27.74
CA GLU A 432 -18.01 25.69 26.75
C GLU A 432 -16.78 26.23 26.00
N SER A 433 -15.59 25.81 26.41
CA SER A 433 -14.37 26.25 25.75
C SER A 433 -14.33 25.63 24.36
N LYS A 434 -14.04 26.46 23.36
CA LYS A 434 -13.92 26.03 21.97
C LYS A 434 -12.46 25.81 21.63
N ARG A 435 -12.14 24.64 21.09
CA ARG A 435 -10.82 24.38 20.53
C ARG A 435 -10.62 25.23 19.28
N CYS A 436 -9.38 25.61 19.01
CA CYS A 436 -9.00 26.22 17.75
C CYS A 436 -9.45 25.31 16.60
N ALA A 437 -10.36 25.78 15.76
CA ALA A 437 -10.88 25.02 14.62
C ALA A 437 -9.78 24.60 13.62
N GLY A 438 -8.63 25.28 13.67
CA GLY A 438 -7.46 24.98 12.86
C GLY A 438 -6.67 23.77 13.35
N CYS A 439 -5.94 23.92 14.47
CA CYS A 439 -5.04 22.87 14.97
C CYS A 439 -5.63 21.97 16.06
N GLY A 440 -6.78 22.35 16.65
CA GLY A 440 -7.40 21.67 17.79
C GLY A 440 -6.64 21.79 19.12
N ASP A 441 -5.49 22.46 19.14
CA ASP A 441 -4.55 22.46 20.27
C ASP A 441 -4.82 23.59 21.27
N ALA A 442 -5.05 24.82 20.79
CA ALA A 442 -5.42 25.94 21.65
C ALA A 442 -6.91 25.89 22.05
N LEU A 443 -7.22 26.33 23.27
CA LEU A 443 -8.57 26.37 23.84
C LEU A 443 -8.97 27.81 24.13
N TYR A 444 -10.15 28.21 23.67
CA TYR A 444 -10.61 29.58 23.83
C TYR A 444 -11.94 29.62 24.58
N CYS A 445 -12.08 30.63 25.43
CA CYS A 445 -13.34 30.97 26.08
C CYS A 445 -14.47 31.24 25.06
N GLY A 446 -14.09 31.64 23.85
CA GLY A 446 -14.96 31.94 22.72
C GLY A 446 -14.16 32.54 21.56
N PRO A 447 -14.83 32.87 20.44
CA PRO A 447 -14.18 33.39 19.23
C PRO A 447 -13.41 34.71 19.45
N ALA A 448 -13.83 35.52 20.42
CA ALA A 448 -13.13 36.76 20.77
C ALA A 448 -11.73 36.48 21.33
N CYS A 449 -11.63 35.55 22.29
CA CYS A 449 -10.35 35.08 22.83
C CYS A 449 -9.45 34.51 21.72
N GLN A 450 -10.01 33.75 20.78
CA GLN A 450 -9.25 33.21 19.64
C GLN A 450 -8.71 34.33 18.73
N LYS A 451 -9.54 35.33 18.39
CA LYS A 451 -9.11 36.45 17.53
C LYS A 451 -7.96 37.24 18.15
N VAL A 452 -8.00 37.49 19.46
CA VAL A 452 -6.94 38.21 20.18
C VAL A 452 -5.64 37.42 20.17
N ASP A 453 -5.71 36.13 20.52
CA ASP A 453 -4.53 35.27 20.55
C ASP A 453 -4.01 34.92 19.14
N TRP A 454 -4.83 35.10 18.10
CA TRP A 454 -4.50 34.67 16.74
C TRP A 454 -3.17 35.21 16.23
N GLN A 455 -2.79 36.45 16.57
CA GLN A 455 -1.50 36.99 16.15
C GLN A 455 -0.31 36.17 16.66
N ASN A 456 -0.40 35.66 17.89
CA ASN A 456 0.62 34.80 18.50
C ASN A 456 0.47 33.35 18.06
N HIS A 457 -0.77 32.85 18.08
CA HIS A 457 -1.06 31.45 17.80
C HIS A 457 -0.92 31.10 16.32
N ARG A 458 -1.11 32.03 15.37
CA ARG A 458 -1.19 31.73 13.92
C ARG A 458 -0.01 30.91 13.40
N ASN A 459 1.21 31.21 13.82
CA ASN A 459 2.40 30.47 13.35
C ASN A 459 2.41 29.05 13.92
N THR A 460 2.25 28.90 15.23
CA THR A 460 2.12 27.59 15.88
C THR A 460 0.90 26.82 15.36
N CYS A 461 -0.21 27.49 15.07
CA CYS A 461 -1.40 26.92 14.48
C CYS A 461 -1.11 26.39 13.08
N ARG A 462 -0.35 27.13 12.27
CA ARG A 462 0.09 26.69 10.93
C ARG A 462 1.10 25.56 11.02
N GLU A 463 2.01 25.57 11.98
CA GLU A 463 2.96 24.48 12.21
C GLU A 463 2.23 23.22 12.64
N LEU A 464 1.34 23.32 13.62
CA LEU A 464 0.51 22.23 14.08
C LEU A 464 -0.48 21.78 13.00
N GLN A 465 -1.05 22.69 12.20
CA GLN A 465 -1.86 22.33 11.03
C GLN A 465 -1.00 21.71 9.94
N ALA A 466 0.24 22.11 9.74
CA ALA A 466 1.16 21.42 8.85
C ALA A 466 1.44 20.02 9.38
N LEU A 467 1.62 19.85 10.69
CA LEU A 467 1.80 18.54 11.32
C LEU A 467 0.51 17.69 11.34
N THR A 468 -0.67 18.31 11.35
CA THR A 468 -1.97 17.62 11.54
C THR A 468 -2.77 17.47 10.24
N PHE A 469 -2.59 18.38 9.28
CA PHE A 469 -3.35 18.51 8.04
C PHE A 469 -2.47 18.81 6.79
N GLY A 470 -1.17 19.08 6.93
CA GLY A 470 -0.38 19.70 5.85
C GLY A 470 1.11 19.35 5.81
N ALA A 471 1.48 18.08 6.01
CA ALA A 471 2.89 17.67 6.00
C ALA A 471 3.52 17.66 4.59
N SER A 472 2.89 18.27 3.58
CA SER A 472 3.34 18.19 2.18
C SER A 472 4.28 19.31 1.72
N GLN A 473 4.34 20.49 2.35
CA GLN A 473 5.13 21.61 1.81
C GLN A 473 6.05 22.33 2.82
N ALA A 474 5.66 22.42 4.09
CA ALA A 474 6.49 23.12 5.08
C ALA A 474 7.72 22.29 5.51
N ILE A 475 7.55 20.96 5.65
CA ILE A 475 8.65 20.04 5.98
C ILE A 475 9.62 19.95 4.79
N LEU A 476 9.10 19.79 3.56
CA LEU A 476 9.93 19.77 2.35
C LEU A 476 10.72 21.08 2.19
N ARG A 477 10.11 22.24 2.42
CA ARG A 477 10.82 23.53 2.41
C ARG A 477 11.85 23.64 3.53
N TYR A 478 11.55 23.18 4.74
CA TYR A 478 12.52 23.21 5.84
C TYR A 478 13.75 22.35 5.54
N TYR A 479 13.58 21.15 4.97
CA TYR A 479 14.69 20.27 4.59
C TYR A 479 15.49 20.80 3.38
N LEU A 480 14.80 21.28 2.33
CA LEU A 480 15.46 21.87 1.16
C LEU A 480 16.24 23.14 1.51
N HIS A 481 15.79 23.94 2.49
CA HIS A 481 16.47 25.19 2.82
C HIS A 481 17.62 25.04 3.83
N ASN A 482 17.58 24.04 4.71
CA ASN A 482 18.54 23.90 5.81
C ASN A 482 19.53 22.74 5.68
N VAL A 483 19.30 21.78 4.76
CA VAL A 483 20.16 20.58 4.63
C VAL A 483 20.99 20.60 3.34
N GLY A 484 20.78 21.54 2.42
CA GLY A 484 21.65 21.71 1.24
C GLY A 484 21.68 20.48 0.33
N LEU A 485 20.51 19.98 -0.04
CA LEU A 485 20.31 19.03 -1.14
C LEU A 485 19.85 19.76 -2.39
#